data_AF-A0A098E878-F1
#
_entry.id   AF-A0A098E878-F1
#
_cell.length_a   1.000
_cell.length_b   1.000
_cell.length_c   1.000
_cell.angle_alpha   90.00
_cell.angle_beta   90.00
_cell.angle_gamma   90.00
#
_symmetry.space_group_name_H-M   'P 1'
#
loop_
_entity.id
_entity.type
_entity.pdbx_description
1 polymer ?
#
loop_
_entity_poly.entity_id
_entity_poly.type
_entity_poly.pdbx_seq_one_letter_code
_entity_poly.pdbx_strand_id
1 'polypeptide(L)'
;MIMAHIKHKNNMNEQETRINKVIEGIDEENTSVLFEVWKKYLEGVLIFPFEARVSGDLKGDEEIFDKDNRITVKKISEIDDTYGIIVEGWKLEVKKGRKKFQLPLDDLKVTDEESSNYQYINDYSVWMANR
;
A
#
# COMPACT_ATOMS: atom_id res chain seq x y z
N MET A 1 -10.24 16.45 -35.51
CA MET A 1 -8.93 17.14 -35.47
C MET A 1 -8.02 16.26 -34.66
N ILE A 2 -7.03 15.66 -35.31
CA ILE A 2 -6.16 14.61 -34.77
C ILE A 2 -5.24 15.24 -33.73
N MET A 3 -5.23 14.74 -32.50
CA MET A 3 -4.10 14.96 -31.61
C MET A 3 -3.35 13.66 -31.42
N ALA A 4 -2.06 13.76 -31.77
CA ALA A 4 -1.14 12.70 -32.00
C ALA A 4 -0.91 11.83 -30.76
N HIS A 5 -0.82 10.55 -31.05
CA HIS A 5 -0.05 9.52 -30.37
C HIS A 5 1.34 10.07 -29.99
N ILE A 6 1.55 10.47 -28.74
CA ILE A 6 2.90 10.56 -28.16
C ILE A 6 3.10 9.30 -27.34
N LYS A 7 3.51 8.24 -28.03
CA LYS A 7 4.11 7.07 -27.41
C LYS A 7 5.50 7.50 -26.96
N HIS A 8 5.60 8.16 -25.80
CA HIS A 8 6.88 8.35 -25.14
C HIS A 8 7.41 6.96 -24.80
N LYS A 9 8.43 6.53 -25.54
CA LYS A 9 9.27 5.38 -25.19
C LYS A 9 10.10 5.82 -23.97
N ASN A 10 9.45 5.97 -22.82
CA ASN A 10 10.10 6.30 -21.56
C ASN A 10 10.87 5.06 -21.11
N ASN A 11 12.14 5.22 -20.79
CA ASN A 11 12.87 4.24 -19.98
C ASN A 11 12.17 4.21 -18.62
N MET A 12 11.19 3.33 -18.49
CA MET A 12 10.53 3.11 -17.22
C MET A 12 11.60 2.71 -16.22
N ASN A 13 11.60 3.36 -15.06
CA ASN A 13 12.45 2.86 -13.99
C ASN A 13 11.94 1.46 -13.57
N GLU A 14 12.76 0.70 -12.87
CA GLU A 14 12.42 -0.69 -12.50
C GLU A 14 11.12 -0.78 -11.69
N GLN A 15 10.81 0.25 -10.89
CA GLN A 15 9.58 0.32 -10.11
C GLN A 15 8.33 0.48 -10.98
N GLU A 16 8.35 1.42 -11.94
CA GLU A 16 7.27 1.58 -12.91
C GLU A 16 7.04 0.29 -13.70
N THR A 17 8.12 -0.45 -14.01
CA THR A 17 8.04 -1.73 -14.72
C THR A 17 7.33 -2.79 -13.89
N ARG A 18 7.60 -2.86 -12.59
CA ARG A 18 6.91 -3.77 -11.67
C ARG A 18 5.45 -3.38 -11.48
N ILE A 19 5.16 -2.10 -11.30
CA ILE A 19 3.80 -1.56 -11.18
C ILE A 19 2.97 -1.91 -12.42
N ASN A 20 3.44 -1.58 -13.61
CA ASN A 20 2.72 -1.83 -14.86
C ASN A 20 2.49 -3.32 -15.11
N LYS A 21 3.38 -4.18 -14.63
CA LYS A 21 3.20 -5.64 -14.72
C LYS A 21 2.05 -6.13 -13.85
N VAL A 22 1.79 -5.51 -12.69
CA VAL A 22 0.65 -5.89 -11.82
C VAL A 22 -0.68 -5.57 -12.49
N ILE A 23 -0.76 -4.40 -13.14
CA ILE A 23 -2.01 -3.87 -13.72
C ILE A 23 -2.12 -4.08 -15.25
N GLU A 24 -1.25 -4.90 -15.82
CA GLU A 24 -1.13 -5.07 -17.28
C GLU A 24 -2.46 -5.52 -17.89
N GLY A 25 -2.90 -4.81 -18.93
CA GLY A 25 -4.11 -5.14 -19.69
C GLY A 25 -5.43 -4.74 -19.01
N ILE A 26 -5.38 -3.95 -17.94
CA ILE A 26 -6.55 -3.40 -17.26
C ILE A 26 -6.71 -1.94 -17.68
N ASP A 27 -7.96 -1.52 -17.91
CA ASP A 27 -8.30 -0.13 -18.14
C ASP A 27 -8.05 0.70 -16.87
N GLU A 28 -7.28 1.79 -17.00
CA GLU A 28 -6.94 2.69 -15.90
C GLU A 28 -8.19 3.32 -15.25
N GLU A 29 -9.27 3.49 -16.02
CA GLU A 29 -10.54 4.01 -15.49
C GLU A 29 -11.30 2.96 -14.65
N ASN A 30 -10.96 1.67 -14.75
CA ASN A 30 -11.61 0.59 -14.01
C ASN A 30 -10.98 0.39 -12.62
N THR A 31 -11.08 1.42 -11.79
CA THR A 31 -10.46 1.49 -10.46
C THR A 31 -10.81 0.30 -9.56
N SER A 32 -12.07 -0.16 -9.58
CA SER A 32 -12.50 -1.31 -8.77
C SER A 32 -11.73 -2.58 -9.15
N VAL A 33 -11.57 -2.86 -10.46
CA VAL A 33 -10.80 -4.04 -10.93
C VAL A 33 -9.31 -3.88 -10.63
N LEU A 34 -8.76 -2.67 -10.75
CA LEU A 34 -7.37 -2.40 -10.40
C LEU A 34 -7.08 -2.72 -8.93
N PHE A 35 -7.96 -2.31 -8.01
CA PHE A 35 -7.79 -2.63 -6.58
C PHE A 35 -7.89 -4.12 -6.29
N GLU A 36 -8.82 -4.83 -6.93
CA GLU A 36 -8.94 -6.29 -6.77
C GLU A 36 -7.66 -7.02 -7.24
N VAL A 37 -7.08 -6.58 -8.35
CA VAL A 37 -5.83 -7.15 -8.87
C VAL A 37 -4.65 -6.84 -7.94
N TRP A 38 -4.54 -5.60 -7.46
CA TRP A 38 -3.54 -5.24 -6.46
C TRP A 38 -3.69 -6.05 -5.17
N LYS A 39 -4.90 -6.17 -4.64
CA LYS A 39 -5.17 -6.94 -3.43
C LYS A 39 -4.75 -8.39 -3.62
N LYS A 40 -5.18 -9.03 -4.69
CA LYS A 40 -4.83 -10.43 -4.98
C LYS A 40 -3.32 -10.62 -5.14
N TYR A 41 -2.65 -9.70 -5.82
CA TYR A 41 -1.19 -9.73 -5.97
C TYR A 41 -0.51 -9.63 -4.61
N LEU A 42 -0.86 -8.63 -3.80
CA LEU A 42 -0.27 -8.37 -2.49
C LEU A 42 -0.55 -9.49 -1.48
N GLU A 43 -1.75 -10.07 -1.47
CA GLU A 43 -2.06 -11.25 -0.66
C GLU A 43 -1.19 -12.46 -1.00
N GLY A 44 -0.70 -12.55 -2.24
CA GLY A 44 0.17 -13.63 -2.70
C GLY A 44 1.66 -13.40 -2.44
N VAL A 45 2.12 -12.15 -2.30
CA VAL A 45 3.55 -11.81 -2.18
C VAL A 45 3.95 -11.27 -0.81
N LEU A 46 3.02 -10.65 -0.07
CA LEU A 46 3.32 -10.12 1.26
C LEU A 46 3.44 -11.26 2.28
N ILE A 47 4.48 -11.18 3.09
CA ILE A 47 4.70 -12.11 4.21
C ILE A 47 4.12 -11.48 5.47
N PHE A 48 3.10 -12.11 6.05
CA PHE A 48 2.48 -11.68 7.30
C PHE A 48 2.87 -12.59 8.48
N PRO A 49 2.92 -12.05 9.72
CA PRO A 49 2.83 -10.63 10.04
C PRO A 49 4.12 -9.88 9.73
N PHE A 50 4.04 -8.56 9.52
CA PHE A 50 5.22 -7.71 9.35
C PHE A 50 5.11 -6.39 10.13
N GLU A 51 6.26 -5.78 10.40
CA GLU A 51 6.36 -4.53 11.14
C GLU A 51 6.37 -3.31 10.20
N ALA A 52 5.55 -2.32 10.52
CA ALA A 52 5.45 -1.06 9.79
C ALA A 52 5.40 0.14 10.74
N ARG A 53 5.49 1.33 10.18
CA ARG A 53 5.14 2.61 10.81
C ARG A 53 4.05 3.26 9.99
N VAL A 54 3.24 4.09 10.63
CA VAL A 54 2.34 4.99 9.92
C VAL A 54 3.16 6.10 9.26
N SER A 55 2.92 6.35 7.98
CA SER A 55 3.45 7.51 7.26
C SER A 55 2.45 8.67 7.32
N GLY A 56 2.90 9.83 7.82
CA GLY A 56 2.13 11.07 7.78
C GLY A 56 1.32 11.40 9.03
N ASP A 57 0.69 12.57 9.00
CA ASP A 57 -0.17 13.10 10.07
C ASP A 57 -1.61 12.58 9.87
N LEU A 58 -1.84 11.30 10.14
CA LEU A 58 -3.21 10.77 10.16
C LEU A 58 -4.02 11.46 11.27
N LYS A 59 -5.16 12.03 10.90
CA LYS A 59 -6.09 12.65 11.86
C LYS A 59 -6.93 11.56 12.51
N GLY A 60 -6.69 11.31 13.81
CA GLY A 60 -7.49 10.39 14.61
C GLY A 60 -6.80 10.09 15.94
N ASP A 61 -6.92 8.86 16.43
CA ASP A 61 -6.32 8.37 17.67
C ASP A 61 -4.79 8.58 17.71
N GLU A 62 -4.37 9.73 18.26
CA GLU A 62 -2.98 10.22 18.31
C GLU A 62 -2.00 9.18 18.87
N GLU A 63 -2.49 8.24 19.68
CA GLU A 63 -1.69 7.15 20.23
C GLU A 63 -1.23 6.15 19.16
N ILE A 64 -1.95 5.93 18.05
CA ILE A 64 -1.51 5.03 16.96
C ILE A 64 -0.58 5.77 15.99
N PHE A 65 -0.79 7.08 15.82
CA PHE A 65 -0.21 7.89 14.74
C PHE A 65 1.10 8.58 15.09
N ASP A 66 1.63 8.38 16.29
CA ASP A 66 2.99 8.77 16.57
C ASP A 66 3.97 7.92 15.74
N LYS A 67 4.56 8.58 14.75
CA LYS A 67 5.58 8.15 13.77
C LYS A 67 6.73 7.32 14.30
N ASP A 68 7.02 7.39 15.59
CA ASP A 68 8.05 6.55 16.23
C ASP A 68 7.56 5.14 16.57
N ASN A 69 6.24 4.89 16.50
CA ASN A 69 5.65 3.63 16.92
C ASN A 69 5.59 2.59 15.80
N ARG A 70 6.15 1.42 16.10
CA ARG A 70 6.01 0.21 15.29
C ARG A 70 4.64 -0.41 15.50
N ILE A 71 4.02 -0.84 14.40
CA ILE A 71 2.78 -1.59 14.39
C ILE A 71 2.99 -2.93 13.68
N THR A 72 2.26 -3.95 14.12
CA THR A 72 2.29 -5.26 13.48
C THR A 72 1.08 -5.40 12.56
N VAL A 73 1.33 -5.46 11.26
CA VAL A 73 0.31 -5.73 10.24
C VAL A 73 0.11 -7.23 10.14
N LYS A 74 -1.15 -7.69 10.17
CA LYS A 74 -1.49 -9.13 10.20
C LYS A 74 -2.06 -9.67 8.90
N LYS A 75 -2.84 -8.88 8.19
CA LYS A 75 -3.46 -9.26 6.91
C LYS A 75 -4.04 -8.04 6.21
N ILE A 76 -4.32 -8.20 4.91
CA ILE A 76 -5.27 -7.34 4.20
C ILE A 76 -6.69 -7.69 4.67
N SER A 77 -7.50 -6.68 4.96
CA SER A 77 -8.88 -6.86 5.45
C SER A 77 -9.92 -6.63 4.37
N GLU A 78 -9.81 -5.55 3.60
CA GLU A 78 -10.83 -5.12 2.64
C GLU A 78 -10.26 -4.14 1.60
N ILE A 79 -11.07 -3.81 0.61
CA ILE A 79 -10.87 -2.69 -0.31
C ILE A 79 -11.92 -1.64 0.04
N ASP A 80 -11.46 -0.40 0.13
CA ASP A 80 -12.29 0.79 0.22
C ASP A 80 -12.12 1.61 -1.07
N ASP A 81 -13.20 2.11 -1.65
CA ASP A 81 -13.15 2.83 -2.93
C ASP A 81 -12.36 4.15 -2.84
N THR A 82 -12.31 4.76 -1.65
CA THR A 82 -11.61 6.02 -1.40
C THR A 82 -10.17 5.76 -0.95
N TYR A 83 -10.00 4.87 0.02
CA TYR A 83 -8.73 4.63 0.70
C TYR A 83 -7.94 3.45 0.14
N GLY A 84 -8.48 2.73 -0.85
CA GLY A 84 -7.84 1.57 -1.47
C GLY A 84 -7.76 0.38 -0.54
N ILE A 85 -6.64 -0.34 -0.57
CA ILE A 85 -6.44 -1.56 0.21
C ILE A 85 -6.27 -1.23 1.68
N ILE A 86 -7.16 -1.77 2.51
CA ILE A 86 -7.12 -1.65 3.96
C ILE A 86 -6.46 -2.89 4.57
N VAL A 87 -5.58 -2.67 5.55
CA VAL A 87 -4.96 -3.73 6.35
C VAL A 87 -5.41 -3.67 7.80
N GLU A 88 -5.46 -4.83 8.44
CA GLU A 88 -5.67 -4.92 9.88
C GLU A 88 -4.40 -5.38 10.61
N GLY A 89 -4.25 -4.93 11.84
CA GLY A 89 -3.11 -5.29 12.66
C GLY A 89 -3.33 -5.02 14.14
N TRP A 90 -2.23 -4.94 14.86
CA TRP A 90 -2.23 -4.50 16.26
C TRP A 90 -0.99 -3.66 16.58
N LYS A 91 -1.17 -2.75 17.53
CA LYS A 91 -0.09 -2.04 18.21
C LYS A 91 -0.01 -2.56 19.66
N LEU A 92 1.21 -2.78 20.15
CA LEU A 92 1.42 -3.09 21.57
C LEU A 92 1.60 -1.79 22.36
N GLU A 93 0.69 -1.55 23.30
CA GLU A 93 0.75 -0.42 24.24
C GLU A 93 1.11 -0.94 25.63
N VAL A 94 2.20 -0.42 26.20
CA VAL A 94 2.78 -0.89 27.47
C VAL A 94 1.76 -0.95 28.62
N LYS A 95 0.79 0.00 28.65
CA LYS A 95 -0.21 0.10 29.72
C LYS A 95 -1.58 -0.50 29.38
N LYS A 96 -1.93 -0.61 28.10
CA LYS A 96 -3.29 -0.99 27.65
C LYS A 96 -3.34 -2.32 26.88
N GLY A 97 -2.20 -2.94 26.61
CA GLY A 97 -2.12 -4.21 25.88
C GLY A 97 -2.16 -4.02 24.37
N ARG A 98 -2.82 -4.93 23.64
CA ARG A 98 -2.89 -4.88 22.18
C ARG A 98 -4.09 -4.07 21.72
N LYS A 99 -3.84 -3.01 20.96
CA LYS A 99 -4.88 -2.22 20.28
C LYS A 99 -4.96 -2.63 18.81
N LYS A 100 -6.15 -2.98 18.33
CA LYS A 100 -6.38 -3.30 16.91
C LYS A 100 -6.51 -2.01 16.10
N PHE A 101 -6.14 -2.07 14.83
CA PHE A 101 -6.35 -0.99 13.87
C PHE A 101 -6.80 -1.55 12.52
N GLN A 102 -7.41 -0.68 11.72
CA GLN A 102 -7.57 -0.82 10.28
C GLN A 102 -7.07 0.48 9.65
N LEU A 103 -6.14 0.37 8.70
CA LEU A 103 -5.53 1.53 8.04
C LEU A 103 -5.29 1.24 6.55
N PRO A 104 -5.26 2.28 5.70
CA PRO A 104 -4.82 2.15 4.31
C PRO A 104 -3.39 1.62 4.26
N LEU A 105 -3.10 0.74 3.30
CA LEU A 105 -1.76 0.17 3.16
C LEU A 105 -0.73 1.22 2.71
N ASP A 106 -1.14 2.18 1.91
CA ASP A 106 -0.31 3.29 1.43
C ASP A 106 0.02 4.33 2.52
N ASP A 107 -0.74 4.33 3.61
CA ASP A 107 -0.42 5.07 4.84
C ASP A 107 0.62 4.36 5.72
N LEU A 108 1.18 3.22 5.28
CA LEU A 108 2.19 2.49 6.02
C LEU A 108 3.55 2.54 5.30
N LYS A 109 4.60 2.78 6.08
CA LYS A 109 5.99 2.58 5.66
C LYS A 109 6.58 1.37 6.36
N VAL A 110 7.07 0.39 5.59
CA VAL A 110 7.82 -0.73 6.14
C VAL A 110 9.10 -0.18 6.77
N THR A 111 9.35 -0.52 8.04
CA THR A 111 10.45 0.08 8.81
C THR A 111 11.84 -0.43 8.45
N ASP A 112 11.89 -1.55 7.75
CA ASP A 112 13.10 -2.25 7.33
C ASP A 112 13.09 -2.30 5.80
N GLU A 113 13.98 -1.52 5.17
CA GLU A 113 14.08 -1.46 3.71
C GLU A 113 14.66 -2.76 3.12
N GLU A 114 15.30 -3.60 3.93
CA GLU A 114 15.77 -4.94 3.57
C GLU A 114 14.66 -6.00 3.69
N SER A 115 13.48 -5.62 4.20
CA SER A 115 12.33 -6.52 4.26
C SER A 115 11.90 -6.92 2.85
N SER A 116 11.59 -8.20 2.68
CA SER A 116 10.97 -8.71 1.44
C SER A 116 9.67 -8.00 1.08
N ASN A 117 8.98 -7.39 2.06
CA ASN A 117 7.73 -6.67 1.84
C ASN A 117 7.94 -5.22 1.37
N TYR A 118 9.13 -4.65 1.60
CA TYR A 118 9.39 -3.22 1.34
C TYR A 118 9.07 -2.84 -0.10
N GLN A 119 9.61 -3.59 -1.07
CA GLN A 119 9.41 -3.31 -2.48
C GLN A 119 7.93 -3.36 -2.88
N TYR A 120 7.19 -4.38 -2.45
CA TYR A 120 5.79 -4.57 -2.86
C TYR A 120 4.87 -3.49 -2.29
N ILE A 121 5.09 -3.10 -1.04
CA ILE A 121 4.31 -2.03 -0.40
C ILE A 121 4.66 -0.69 -1.05
N ASN A 122 5.94 -0.42 -1.27
CA ASN A 122 6.37 0.82 -1.93
C ASN A 122 5.84 0.93 -3.36
N ASP A 123 5.82 -0.17 -4.13
CA ASP A 123 5.24 -0.20 -5.49
C ASP A 123 3.74 0.11 -5.46
N TYR A 124 2.99 -0.45 -4.50
CA TYR A 124 1.57 -0.13 -4.32
C TYR A 124 1.34 1.34 -3.92
N SER A 125 2.10 1.87 -2.94
CA SER A 125 2.01 3.26 -2.51
C SER A 125 2.30 4.24 -3.65
N VAL A 126 3.30 3.95 -4.49
CA VAL A 126 3.63 4.78 -5.65
C VAL A 126 2.53 4.72 -6.71
N TRP A 127 1.96 3.54 -6.97
CA TRP A 127 0.82 3.43 -7.87
C TRP A 127 -0.39 4.22 -7.38
N MET A 128 -0.74 4.10 -6.10
CA MET A 128 -1.88 4.79 -5.50
C MET A 128 -1.72 6.32 -5.57
N ALA A 129 -0.50 6.83 -5.33
CA ALA A 129 -0.21 8.26 -5.41
C ALA A 129 -0.24 8.84 -6.84
N ASN A 130 -0.09 8.01 -7.87
CA ASN A 130 -0.06 8.41 -9.28
C ASN A 130 -1.41 8.19 -10.00
N ARG A 131 -2.41 7.61 -9.33
CA ARG A 131 -3.74 7.36 -9.89
C ARG A 131 -4.57 8.63 -9.99
#